data_AF-A0A1J3J8L8-F1
#
_entry.id   AF-A0A1J3J8L8-F1
#
_cell.length_a   1.000
_cell.length_b   1.000
_cell.length_c   1.000
_cell.angle_alpha   90.00
_cell.angle_beta   90.00
_cell.angle_gamma   90.00
#
_symmetry.space_group_name_H-M   'P 1'
#
loop_
_entity.id
_entity.type
_entity.pdbx_description
1 polymer ?
#
loop_
_entity_poly.entity_id
_entity_poly.type
_entity_poly.pdbx_seq_one_letter_code
_entity_poly.pdbx_strand_id
1 'polypeptide(L)'
;RNVSSVIGSAQKDSGATEDLQFVDAIKNIVRGKRSWEIALSRELVSRSLKPGHVEEILIGTLDDPKLGLRFFNFLGLHRGFDHSTASFCILIHALVKANLFWPASSLLQTLLLRALKPSEVF
;
A
#
# COMPACT_ATOMS: atom_id res chain seq x y z
N ARG A 1 12.06 39.38 -7.95
CA ARG A 1 12.14 37.91 -8.18
C ARG A 1 12.09 37.25 -6.81
N ASN A 2 10.98 36.59 -6.49
CA ASN A 2 10.67 36.11 -5.14
C ASN A 2 11.40 34.79 -4.84
N VAL A 3 12.52 34.86 -4.14
CA VAL A 3 13.41 33.72 -3.83
C VAL A 3 12.69 32.69 -2.96
N SER A 4 11.73 33.11 -2.13
CA SER A 4 10.92 32.23 -1.27
C SER A 4 9.99 31.30 -2.06
N SER A 5 9.51 31.74 -3.23
CA SER A 5 8.66 30.92 -4.11
C SER A 5 9.45 29.80 -4.79
N VAL A 6 10.75 30.02 -5.06
CA VAL A 6 11.62 29.05 -5.75
C VAL A 6 12.13 27.98 -4.77
N ILE A 7 12.39 28.36 -3.51
CA ILE A 7 12.80 27.43 -2.45
C ILE A 7 11.66 26.46 -2.09
N GLY A 8 10.42 26.97 -2.02
CA GLY A 8 9.24 26.14 -1.75
C GLY A 8 8.91 25.14 -2.87
N SER A 9 9.14 25.50 -4.14
CA SER A 9 8.98 24.56 -5.26
C SER A 9 10.08 23.50 -5.30
N ALA A 10 11.34 23.86 -5.02
CA ALA A 10 12.47 22.94 -5.06
C ALA A 10 12.43 21.89 -3.92
N GLN A 11 12.00 22.27 -2.71
CA GLN A 11 11.84 21.32 -1.60
C GLN A 11 10.68 20.35 -1.81
N LYS A 12 9.59 20.79 -2.45
CA LYS A 12 8.44 19.93 -2.78
C LYS A 12 8.79 18.89 -3.86
N ASP A 13 9.63 19.27 -4.83
CA ASP A 13 10.08 18.40 -5.92
C ASP A 13 11.05 17.30 -5.43
N SER A 14 11.93 17.62 -4.47
CA SER A 14 12.85 16.64 -3.85
C SER A 14 12.10 15.55 -3.10
N GLY A 15 11.15 15.93 -2.25
CA GLY A 15 10.39 14.96 -1.45
C GLY A 15 9.50 14.03 -2.28
N ALA A 16 8.91 14.54 -3.37
CA ALA A 16 8.14 13.70 -4.29
C ALA A 16 9.03 12.70 -5.05
N THR A 17 10.24 13.12 -5.44
CA THR A 17 11.22 12.25 -6.11
C THR A 17 11.70 11.13 -5.17
N GLU A 18 11.93 11.45 -3.90
CA GLU A 18 12.31 10.48 -2.87
C GLU A 18 11.20 9.45 -2.60
N ASP A 19 9.95 9.89 -2.47
CA ASP A 19 8.80 9.00 -2.28
C ASP A 19 8.62 8.06 -3.50
N LEU A 20 8.82 8.56 -4.73
CA LEU A 20 8.79 7.72 -5.95
C LEU A 20 9.91 6.67 -5.97
N GLN A 21 11.15 7.08 -5.69
CA GLN A 21 12.28 6.16 -5.62
C GLN A 21 12.08 5.09 -4.54
N PHE A 22 11.50 5.47 -3.39
CA PHE A 22 11.14 4.54 -2.34
C PHE A 22 10.09 3.54 -2.81
N VAL A 23 9.01 4.00 -3.43
CA VAL A 23 7.97 3.13 -3.99
C VAL A 23 8.56 2.14 -5.01
N ASP A 24 9.43 2.60 -5.90
CA ASP A 24 10.07 1.73 -6.90
C ASP A 24 11.01 0.70 -6.27
N ALA A 25 11.77 1.08 -5.24
CA ALA A 25 12.59 0.15 -4.48
C ALA A 25 11.73 -0.95 -3.84
N ILE A 26 10.57 -0.60 -3.26
CA ILE A 26 9.65 -1.58 -2.68
C ILE A 26 9.01 -2.44 -3.77
N LYS A 27 8.58 -1.88 -4.91
CA LYS A 27 8.05 -2.65 -6.06
C LYS A 27 9.06 -3.71 -6.53
N ASN A 28 10.34 -3.36 -6.58
CA ASN A 28 11.42 -4.29 -6.92
C ASN A 28 11.61 -5.39 -5.86
N ILE A 29 11.46 -5.07 -4.57
CA ILE A 29 11.48 -6.07 -3.48
C ILE A 29 10.29 -7.02 -3.60
N VAL A 30 9.09 -6.49 -3.86
CA VAL A 30 7.85 -7.27 -3.96
C VAL A 30 7.93 -8.28 -5.11
N ARG A 31 8.43 -7.86 -6.28
CA ARG A 31 8.64 -8.75 -7.44
C ARG A 31 9.90 -9.59 -7.38
N GLY A 32 10.83 -9.23 -6.51
CA GLY A 32 12.12 -9.86 -6.40
C GLY A 32 12.08 -11.23 -5.72
N LYS A 33 13.25 -11.87 -5.68
CA LYS A 33 13.45 -13.16 -4.99
C LYS A 33 13.86 -13.02 -3.51
N ARG A 34 14.07 -11.79 -3.04
CA ARG A 34 14.53 -11.55 -1.67
C ARG A 34 13.41 -11.86 -0.68
N SER A 35 13.76 -12.45 0.45
CA SER A 35 12.82 -12.68 1.54
C SER A 35 12.22 -11.36 2.03
N TRP A 36 10.89 -11.25 1.97
CA TRP A 36 10.15 -10.10 2.49
C TRP A 36 10.32 -9.94 4.00
N GLU A 37 10.55 -11.03 4.72
CA GLU A 37 10.83 -10.96 6.16
C GLU A 37 12.05 -10.08 6.46
N ILE A 38 13.07 -10.15 5.61
CA ILE A 38 14.31 -9.40 5.75
C ILE A 38 14.17 -8.01 5.09
N ALA A 39 13.63 -7.96 3.88
CA ALA A 39 13.61 -6.75 3.06
C ALA A 39 12.59 -5.70 3.53
N LEU A 40 11.48 -6.14 4.12
CA LEU A 40 10.42 -5.30 4.65
C LEU A 40 10.44 -5.43 6.17
N SER A 41 11.48 -4.93 6.83
CA SER A 41 11.61 -5.01 8.30
C SER A 41 10.46 -4.25 8.98
N ARG A 42 10.12 -4.63 10.23
CA ARG A 42 9.09 -3.93 11.02
C ARG A 42 9.38 -2.44 11.14
N GLU A 43 10.65 -2.09 11.32
CA GLU A 43 11.14 -0.73 11.45
C GLU A 43 10.92 0.09 10.17
N LEU A 44 11.25 -0.47 9.01
CA LEU A 44 11.02 0.18 7.71
C LEU A 44 9.52 0.39 7.47
N VAL A 45 8.70 -0.61 7.81
CA VAL A 45 7.25 -0.53 7.62
C VAL A 45 6.61 0.50 8.56
N SER A 46 7.02 0.57 9.83
CA SER A 46 6.41 1.49 10.79
C SER A 46 6.83 2.95 10.61
N ARG A 47 8.08 3.20 10.19
CA ARG A 47 8.62 4.57 10.08
C ARG A 47 8.49 5.20 8.71
N SER A 48 8.53 4.41 7.64
CA SER A 48 8.72 4.94 6.28
C SER A 48 7.57 4.56 5.33
N LEU A 49 6.89 3.45 5.55
CA LEU A 49 5.80 3.04 4.69
C LEU A 49 4.53 3.82 5.06
N LYS A 50 4.00 4.60 4.11
CA LYS A 50 2.76 5.36 4.26
C LYS A 50 1.63 4.66 3.48
N PRO A 51 0.35 4.88 3.83
CA PRO A 51 -0.77 4.29 3.10
C PRO A 51 -0.72 4.56 1.58
N GLY A 52 -0.42 5.79 1.17
CA GLY A 52 -0.27 6.14 -0.26
C GLY A 52 0.84 5.37 -0.98
N HIS A 53 1.93 5.00 -0.31
CA HIS A 53 2.96 4.15 -0.90
C HIS A 53 2.41 2.75 -1.20
N VAL A 54 1.62 2.19 -0.28
CA VAL A 54 1.00 0.87 -0.46
C VAL A 54 -0.01 0.90 -1.60
N GLU A 55 -0.81 1.96 -1.71
CA GLU A 55 -1.73 2.17 -2.83
C GLU A 55 -1.00 2.14 -4.17
N GLU A 56 0.10 2.89 -4.31
CA GLU A 56 0.94 2.90 -5.52
C GLU A 56 1.61 1.57 -5.83
N ILE A 57 2.04 0.83 -4.80
CA ILE A 57 2.61 -0.51 -4.97
C ILE A 57 1.52 -1.48 -5.44
N LEU A 58 0.31 -1.42 -4.88
CA LEU A 58 -0.82 -2.27 -5.27
C LEU A 58 -1.27 -2.00 -6.71
N ILE A 59 -1.37 -0.72 -7.11
CA ILE A 59 -1.59 -0.31 -8.52
C ILE A 59 -0.49 -0.89 -9.40
N GLY A 60 0.75 -0.85 -8.92
CA GLY A 60 1.89 -1.47 -9.59
C GLY A 60 1.83 -3.00 -9.64
N THR A 61 0.83 -3.69 -9.09
CA THR A 61 0.69 -5.17 -9.11
C THR A 61 -0.62 -5.63 -9.75
N LEU A 62 -1.33 -4.76 -10.48
CA LEU A 62 -2.61 -5.11 -11.11
C LEU A 62 -2.49 -6.24 -12.16
N ASP A 63 -1.30 -6.42 -12.73
CA ASP A 63 -0.92 -7.52 -13.63
C ASP A 63 -0.81 -8.88 -12.92
N ASP A 64 -0.54 -8.90 -11.61
CA ASP A 64 -0.54 -10.09 -10.76
C ASP A 64 -1.29 -9.84 -9.44
N PRO A 65 -2.62 -9.93 -9.44
CA PRO A 65 -3.44 -9.67 -8.25
C PRO A 65 -3.16 -10.62 -7.08
N LYS A 66 -2.60 -11.82 -7.34
CA LYS A 66 -2.22 -12.76 -6.28
C LYS A 66 -0.97 -12.28 -5.56
N LEU A 67 -0.01 -11.71 -6.28
CA LEU A 67 1.16 -11.04 -5.70
C LEU A 67 0.73 -9.84 -4.86
N GLY A 68 -0.16 -9.00 -5.38
CA GLY A 68 -0.73 -7.87 -4.64
C GLY A 68 -1.43 -8.30 -3.35
N LEU A 69 -2.25 -9.36 -3.41
CA LEU A 69 -2.91 -9.93 -2.23
C LEU A 69 -1.90 -10.47 -1.20
N ARG A 70 -0.87 -11.19 -1.65
CA ARG A 70 0.16 -11.72 -0.76
C ARG A 70 0.92 -10.60 -0.06
N PHE A 71 1.27 -9.53 -0.78
CA PHE A 71 1.93 -8.35 -0.22
C PHE A 71 1.04 -7.64 0.81
N PHE A 72 -0.23 -7.41 0.47
CA PHE A 72 -1.22 -6.81 1.36
C PHE A 72 -1.35 -7.59 2.67
N ASN A 73 -1.52 -8.91 2.57
CA ASN A 73 -1.63 -9.80 3.73
C ASN A 73 -0.34 -9.84 4.55
N PHE A 74 0.82 -9.86 3.90
CA PHE A 74 2.10 -9.82 4.59
C PHE A 74 2.23 -8.56 5.47
N LEU A 75 1.92 -7.39 4.92
CA LEU A 75 1.97 -6.14 5.68
C LEU A 75 0.97 -6.13 6.84
N GLY A 76 -0.28 -6.55 6.59
CA GLY A 76 -1.32 -6.56 7.63
C GLY A 76 -1.00 -7.55 8.75
N LEU A 77 -0.74 -8.81 8.40
CA LEU A 77 -0.62 -9.92 9.35
C LEU A 77 0.77 -10.01 10.00
N HIS A 78 1.83 -9.74 9.25
CA HIS A 78 3.21 -9.91 9.73
C HIS A 78 3.88 -8.61 10.16
N ARG A 79 3.36 -7.46 9.73
CA ARG A 79 3.93 -6.13 10.04
C ARG A 79 3.00 -5.22 10.82
N GLY A 80 1.74 -5.62 11.04
CA GLY A 80 0.76 -4.81 11.77
C GLY A 80 0.44 -3.50 11.07
N PHE A 81 0.58 -3.47 9.73
CA PHE A 81 0.29 -2.28 8.94
C PHE A 81 -1.23 -2.10 8.80
N ASP A 82 -1.73 -0.90 9.13
CA ASP A 82 -3.15 -0.56 8.93
C ASP A 82 -3.36 0.00 7.52
N HIS A 83 -4.02 -0.78 6.67
CA HIS A 83 -4.24 -0.44 5.27
C HIS A 83 -5.30 0.64 5.09
N SER A 84 -5.11 1.60 4.19
CA SER A 84 -6.19 2.55 3.87
C SER A 84 -7.39 1.84 3.21
N THR A 85 -8.58 2.45 3.29
CA THR A 85 -9.75 2.02 2.51
C THR A 85 -9.45 1.98 1.02
N ALA A 86 -8.64 2.91 0.51
CA ALA A 86 -8.19 2.92 -0.88
C ALA A 86 -7.39 1.66 -1.24
N SER A 87 -6.44 1.23 -0.40
CA SER A 87 -5.70 -0.03 -0.60
C SER A 87 -6.63 -1.25 -0.69
N PHE A 88 -7.65 -1.33 0.17
CA PHE A 88 -8.68 -2.37 0.07
C PHE A 88 -9.42 -2.30 -1.28
N CYS A 89 -9.90 -1.12 -1.67
CA CYS A 89 -10.66 -0.94 -2.91
C CYS A 89 -9.85 -1.29 -4.16
N ILE A 90 -8.57 -0.86 -4.23
CA ILE A 90 -7.65 -1.18 -5.34
C ILE A 90 -7.49 -2.70 -5.46
N LEU A 91 -7.21 -3.37 -4.35
CA LEU A 91 -6.98 -4.82 -4.36
C LEU A 91 -8.25 -5.62 -4.65
N ILE A 92 -9.40 -5.24 -4.07
CA ILE A 92 -10.70 -5.86 -4.36
C ILE A 92 -11.00 -5.73 -5.86
N HIS A 93 -10.82 -4.55 -6.44
CA HIS A 93 -11.02 -4.34 -7.87
C HIS A 93 -10.12 -5.25 -8.72
N ALA A 94 -8.82 -5.32 -8.39
CA ALA A 94 -7.86 -6.17 -9.09
C ALA A 94 -8.26 -7.66 -9.05
N LEU A 95 -8.68 -8.14 -7.88
CA LEU A 95 -9.11 -9.53 -7.68
C LEU A 95 -10.39 -9.85 -8.46
N VAL A 96 -11.38 -8.94 -8.45
CA VAL A 96 -12.61 -9.09 -9.24
C VAL A 96 -12.30 -9.15 -10.73
N LYS A 97 -11.44 -8.26 -11.23
CA LYS A 97 -11.02 -8.24 -12.64
C LYS A 97 -10.31 -9.54 -13.06
N ALA A 98 -9.65 -10.22 -12.13
CA ALA A 98 -9.02 -11.53 -12.33
C ALA A 98 -9.92 -12.74 -12.00
N ASN A 99 -11.23 -12.53 -11.79
CA ASN A 99 -12.20 -13.56 -11.39
C ASN A 99 -11.88 -14.28 -10.06
N LEU A 100 -11.14 -13.64 -9.16
CA LEU A 100 -10.80 -14.13 -7.82
C LEU A 100 -11.85 -13.65 -6.80
N PHE A 101 -13.10 -14.08 -6.99
CA PHE A 101 -14.25 -13.59 -6.21
C PHE A 101 -14.18 -13.95 -4.72
N TRP A 102 -13.65 -15.12 -4.38
CA TRP A 102 -13.51 -15.54 -2.98
C TRP A 102 -12.58 -14.61 -2.18
N PRO A 103 -11.32 -14.38 -2.62
CA PRO A 103 -10.45 -13.40 -1.97
C PRO A 103 -11.02 -11.99 -1.95
N ALA A 104 -11.67 -11.55 -3.04
CA ALA A 104 -12.27 -10.22 -3.11
C ALA A 104 -13.41 -10.04 -2.08
N SER A 105 -14.27 -11.04 -1.96
CA SER A 105 -15.40 -11.02 -1.01
C SER A 105 -14.90 -11.02 0.44
N SER A 106 -13.86 -11.79 0.73
CA SER A 106 -13.22 -11.81 2.05
C SER A 106 -12.67 -10.43 2.43
N LEU A 107 -11.92 -9.78 1.52
CA LEU A 107 -11.40 -8.43 1.77
C LEU A 107 -12.51 -7.39 1.93
N LEU A 108 -13.59 -7.48 1.15
CA LEU A 108 -14.74 -6.59 1.29
C LEU A 108 -15.39 -6.74 2.66
N GLN A 109 -15.59 -7.97 3.12
CA GLN A 109 -16.12 -8.25 4.44
C GLN A 109 -15.21 -7.72 5.54
N THR A 110 -13.88 -7.92 5.42
CA THR A 110 -12.90 -7.34 6.37
C THR A 110 -13.00 -5.82 6.40
N LEU A 111 -13.09 -5.16 5.24
CA LEU A 111 -13.20 -3.70 5.17
C LEU A 111 -14.47 -3.21 5.87
N LEU A 112 -15.62 -3.85 5.61
CA LEU A 112 -16.89 -3.50 6.22
C LEU A 112 -16.83 -3.69 7.74
N LEU A 113 -16.37 -4.85 8.22
CA LEU A 113 -16.27 -5.14 9.65
C LEU A 113 -15.30 -4.21 10.39
N ARG A 114 -14.23 -3.75 9.72
CA ARG A 114 -13.29 -2.78 10.29
C ARG A 114 -13.91 -1.40 10.52
N ALA A 115 -14.78 -0.95 9.62
CA ALA A 115 -15.45 0.34 9.72
C ALA A 115 -16.53 0.36 10.82
N LEU A 116 -17.01 -0.81 11.24
CA LEU A 116 -17.99 -0.94 12.31
C LEU A 116 -17.29 -0.82 13.68
N LYS A 117 -16.97 0.41 14.10
CA LYS A 117 -16.88 0.67 15.55
C LYS A 117 -18.30 0.58 16.12
N PRO A 118 -18.56 -0.20 17.18
CA PRO A 118 -19.91 -0.40 17.71
C PRO A 118 -20.66 0.89 18.06
N SER A 119 -19.94 1.99 18.34
CA SER A 119 -20.48 3.30 18.68
C SER A 119 -21.00 4.12 17.50
N GLU A 120 -20.77 3.69 16.25
CA GLU A 120 -21.20 4.42 15.05
C GLU A 120 -22.32 3.71 14.28
N VAL A 121 -22.83 2.61 14.84
CA VAL A 121 -23.85 1.75 14.19
C VAL A 121 -25.23 1.88 14.85
N PHE A 122 -25.33 2.49 16.04
CA PHE A 122 -26.59 2.77 16.75
C PHE A 122 -26.55 4.13 17.44
#